data_AF-A0A9D5ICN9-F1
#
_entry.id   AF-A0A9D5ICN9-F1
#
_cell.length_a   1.000
_cell.length_b   1.000
_cell.length_c   1.000
_cell.angle_alpha   90.00
_cell.angle_beta   90.00
_cell.angle_gamma   90.00
#
_symmetry.space_group_name_H-M   'P 1'
#
loop_
_entity.id
_entity.type
_entity.pdbx_description
1 polymer ?
#
loop_
_entity_poly.entity_id
_entity_poly.type
_entity_poly.pdbx_seq_one_letter_code
_entity_poly.pdbx_strand_id
1 'polypeptide(L)'
;MPEQYVASDKRTGLEVAVTGDFPSHHDDRIRIARTTQLFTRLMSTILATENETQRRERFLAIETQLELAEALIREDMEEVQRLMRSTLERMGITPEQMDQMAKEILDRLREGGEGGLGDFGQFGGPSGPSGPPIPPGPD
;
A
#
# COMPACT_ATOMS: atom_id res chain seq x y z
N MET A 1 -1.62 24.64 21.62
CA MET A 1 -0.89 24.92 20.37
C MET A 1 -0.75 23.59 19.66
N PRO A 2 -1.00 23.51 18.33
CA PRO A 2 -0.87 22.26 17.62
C PRO A 2 0.58 21.79 17.71
N GLU A 3 0.73 20.49 17.93
CA GLU A 3 2.04 19.86 18.01
C GLU A 3 2.58 19.65 16.60
N GLN A 4 3.91 19.68 16.45
CA GLN A 4 4.58 19.51 15.16
C GLN A 4 5.61 18.39 15.24
N TYR A 5 5.57 17.49 14.27
CA TYR A 5 6.61 16.50 14.02
C TYR A 5 7.25 16.79 12.66
N VAL A 6 8.58 16.82 12.60
CA VAL A 6 9.33 17.02 11.35
C VAL A 6 10.19 15.79 11.10
N ALA A 7 10.07 15.22 9.90
CA ALA A 7 10.95 14.18 9.40
C ALA A 7 11.80 14.73 8.26
N SER A 8 13.06 14.28 8.19
CA SER A 8 13.97 14.67 7.12
C SER A 8 14.67 13.45 6.51
N ASP A 9 14.95 13.50 5.20
CA ASP A 9 15.88 12.59 4.52
C ASP A 9 17.20 13.31 4.26
N LYS A 10 18.26 12.91 4.96
CA LYS A 10 19.59 13.50 4.84
C LYS A 10 20.21 13.35 3.44
N ARG A 11 19.79 12.34 2.67
CA ARG A 11 20.33 12.08 1.33
C ARG A 11 19.87 13.12 0.32
N THR A 12 18.62 13.58 0.44
CA THR A 12 17.98 14.50 -0.52
C THR A 12 17.79 15.89 0.05
N GLY A 13 17.88 16.07 1.37
CA GLY A 13 17.52 17.30 2.07
C GLY A 13 16.01 17.54 2.15
N LEU A 14 15.18 16.56 1.77
CA LEU A 14 13.73 16.70 1.85
C LEU A 14 13.26 16.69 3.30
N GLU A 15 12.35 17.58 3.64
CA GLU A 15 11.69 17.64 4.95
C GLU A 15 10.16 17.58 4.79
N VAL A 16 9.51 16.88 5.70
CA VAL A 16 8.06 16.83 5.82
C VAL A 16 7.68 17.15 7.27
N ALA A 17 6.77 18.10 7.44
CA ALA A 17 6.24 18.49 8.74
C ALA A 17 4.76 18.09 8.85
N VAL A 18 4.41 17.36 9.90
CA VAL A 18 3.03 17.04 10.27
C VAL A 18 2.67 17.87 11.49
N THR A 19 1.58 18.63 11.41
CA THR A 19 1.13 19.53 12.47
C THR A 19 -0.31 19.24 12.82
N GLY A 20 -0.65 19.13 14.10
CA GLY A 20 -2.02 18.85 14.53
C GLY A 20 -2.15 18.57 16.03
N ASP A 21 -3.32 18.10 16.44
CA ASP A 21 -3.58 17.69 17.82
C ASP A 21 -3.22 16.21 17.98
N PHE A 22 -2.06 15.93 18.59
CA PHE A 22 -1.56 14.56 18.72
C PHE A 22 -2.16 13.85 19.95
N PRO A 23 -2.48 12.55 19.84
CA PRO A 23 -3.02 11.77 20.95
C PRO A 23 -2.03 11.75 22.13
N SER A 24 -2.53 11.71 23.38
CA SER A 24 -1.67 11.66 24.57
C SER A 24 -0.90 10.34 24.71
N HIS A 25 -1.42 9.26 24.12
CA HIS A 25 -0.83 7.94 24.20
C HIS A 25 0.53 7.87 23.47
N HIS A 26 1.55 7.36 24.18
CA HIS A 26 2.93 7.37 23.70
C HIS A 26 3.14 6.53 22.44
N ASP A 27 2.50 5.36 22.34
CA ASP A 27 2.68 4.49 21.17
C ASP A 27 2.09 5.11 19.90
N ASP A 28 1.02 5.88 20.02
CA ASP A 28 0.40 6.55 18.88
C ASP A 28 1.29 7.69 18.37
N ARG A 29 1.95 8.40 19.29
CA ARG A 29 2.98 9.40 18.95
C ARG A 29 4.17 8.77 18.23
N ILE A 30 4.64 7.61 18.69
CA ILE A 30 5.69 6.85 17.98
C ILE A 30 5.21 6.46 16.58
N ARG A 31 3.97 6.01 16.43
CA ARG A 31 3.40 5.64 15.12
C ARG A 31 3.35 6.84 14.19
N ILE A 32 2.90 8.01 14.65
CA ILE A 32 2.93 9.26 13.86
C ILE A 32 4.34 9.58 13.36
N ALA A 33 5.32 9.52 14.27
CA ALA A 33 6.73 9.78 13.93
C ALA A 33 7.26 8.81 12.87
N ARG A 34 6.99 7.51 13.04
CA ARG A 34 7.41 6.46 12.10
C ARG A 34 6.73 6.60 10.74
N THR A 35 5.42 6.82 10.70
CA THR A 35 4.66 6.99 9.46
C THR A 35 5.15 8.22 8.70
N THR A 36 5.38 9.34 9.38
CA THR A 36 5.92 10.56 8.75
C THR A 36 7.31 10.33 8.18
N GLN A 37 8.18 9.59 8.88
CA GLN A 37 9.51 9.24 8.38
C GLN A 37 9.43 8.31 7.16
N LEU A 38 8.53 7.32 7.17
CA LEU A 38 8.32 6.42 6.03
C LEU A 38 7.85 7.20 4.80
N PHE A 39 6.88 8.09 4.97
CA PHE A 39 6.39 8.95 3.89
C PHE A 39 7.52 9.86 3.34
N THR A 40 8.32 10.47 4.22
CA THR A 40 9.45 11.32 3.81
C THR A 40 10.47 10.54 2.97
N ARG A 41 10.78 9.30 3.35
CA ARG A 41 11.70 8.43 2.60
C ARG A 41 11.09 8.00 1.26
N LEU A 42 9.80 7.70 1.23
CA LEU A 42 9.06 7.37 0.01
C LEU A 42 9.11 8.53 -0.98
N MET A 43 8.74 9.73 -0.54
CA MET A 43 8.79 10.95 -1.35
C MET A 43 10.21 11.24 -1.84
N SER A 44 11.22 11.10 -0.98
CA SER A 44 12.62 11.27 -1.36
C SER A 44 13.10 10.24 -2.38
N THR A 45 12.52 9.04 -2.40
CA THR A 45 12.84 8.00 -3.37
C THR A 45 12.22 8.33 -4.73
N ILE A 46 10.97 8.78 -4.75
CA ILE A 46 10.28 9.18 -5.99
C ILE A 46 10.96 10.41 -6.59
N LEU A 47 11.25 11.45 -5.80
CA LEU A 47 11.91 12.66 -6.26
C LEU A 47 13.34 12.42 -6.79
N ALA A 48 14.05 11.45 -6.23
CA ALA A 48 15.37 11.04 -6.72
C ALA A 48 15.33 10.24 -8.04
N THR A 49 14.14 9.96 -8.59
CA THR A 49 13.99 9.25 -9.86
C THR A 49 14.28 10.20 -11.01
N GLU A 50 15.34 9.96 -11.79
CA GLU A 50 15.78 10.86 -12.86
C GLU A 50 14.79 10.90 -14.04
N ASN A 51 14.33 9.72 -14.48
CA ASN A 51 13.39 9.60 -15.59
C ASN A 51 12.02 10.18 -15.20
N GLU A 52 11.58 11.18 -15.95
CA GLU A 52 10.35 11.91 -15.66
C GLU A 52 9.09 11.05 -15.81
N THR A 53 8.99 10.24 -16.87
CA THR A 53 7.84 9.35 -17.09
C THR A 53 7.71 8.36 -15.93
N GLN A 54 8.80 7.70 -15.55
CA GLN A 54 8.83 6.77 -14.43
C GLN A 54 8.50 7.47 -13.10
N ARG A 55 9.00 8.69 -12.90
CA ARG A 55 8.69 9.50 -11.70
C ARG A 55 7.20 9.81 -11.62
N ARG A 56 6.57 10.21 -12.73
CA ARG A 56 5.12 10.48 -12.81
C ARG A 56 4.31 9.21 -12.52
N GLU A 57 4.68 8.06 -13.08
CA GLU A 57 4.02 6.78 -12.79
C GLU A 57 4.12 6.39 -11.31
N ARG A 58 5.29 6.59 -10.69
CA ARG A 58 5.48 6.33 -9.26
C ARG A 58 4.61 7.23 -8.37
N PHE A 59 4.46 8.51 -8.73
CA PHE A 59 3.54 9.41 -8.03
C PHE A 59 2.10 8.91 -8.13
N LEU A 60 1.63 8.61 -9.34
CA LEU A 60 0.28 8.08 -9.57
C LEU A 60 0.02 6.80 -8.76
N ALA A 61 1.00 5.90 -8.70
CA ALA A 61 0.87 4.66 -7.95
C ALA A 61 0.72 4.91 -6.44
N ILE A 62 1.53 5.80 -5.87
CA ILE A 62 1.48 6.12 -4.44
C ILE A 62 0.22 6.92 -4.08
N GLU A 63 -0.21 7.87 -4.90
CA GLU A 63 -1.46 8.61 -4.69
C GLU A 63 -2.64 7.63 -4.60
N THR A 64 -2.75 6.71 -5.56
CA THR A 64 -3.82 5.69 -5.57
C THR A 64 -3.79 4.82 -4.32
N GLN A 65 -2.60 4.41 -3.86
CA GLN A 65 -2.45 3.60 -2.64
C GLN A 65 -2.83 4.36 -1.37
N LEU A 66 -2.50 5.65 -1.29
CA LEU A 66 -2.85 6.50 -0.14
C LEU A 66 -4.36 6.77 -0.09
N GLU A 67 -4.98 7.04 -1.24
CA GLU A 67 -6.44 7.19 -1.36
C GLU A 67 -7.16 5.90 -0.94
N LEU A 68 -6.67 4.73 -1.38
CA LEU A 68 -7.23 3.45 -1.00
C LEU A 68 -7.09 3.20 0.51
N ALA A 69 -5.91 3.49 1.08
CA ALA A 69 -5.68 3.35 2.51
C ALA A 69 -6.59 4.29 3.32
N GLU A 70 -6.79 5.53 2.88
CA GLU A 70 -7.71 6.47 3.52
C GLU A 70 -9.15 5.94 3.49
N ALA A 71 -9.63 5.49 2.33
CA ALA A 71 -10.98 4.96 2.17
C ALA A 71 -11.22 3.74 3.07
N LEU A 72 -10.25 2.83 3.16
CA LEU A 72 -10.30 1.66 4.06
C LEU A 72 -10.38 2.07 5.54
N ILE A 73 -9.56 3.05 5.97
CA ILE A 73 -9.57 3.56 7.34
C ILE A 73 -10.91 4.25 7.67
N ARG A 74 -11.52 4.89 6.68
CA ARG A 74 -12.84 5.55 6.80
C ARG A 74 -14.02 4.59 6.62
N GLU A 75 -13.76 3.30 6.38
CA GLU A 75 -14.77 2.28 6.08
C GLU A 75 -15.66 2.62 4.87
N ASP A 76 -15.15 3.44 3.94
CA ASP A 76 -15.87 3.87 2.74
C ASP A 76 -15.72 2.84 1.61
N MET A 77 -16.56 1.80 1.67
CA MET A 77 -16.50 0.70 0.70
C MET A 77 -16.89 1.10 -0.72
N GLU A 78 -17.69 2.16 -0.90
CA GLU A 78 -18.04 2.67 -2.22
C GLU A 78 -16.80 3.27 -2.90
N GLU A 79 -16.04 4.07 -2.14
CA GLU A 79 -14.80 4.67 -2.61
C GLU A 79 -13.72 3.60 -2.86
N VAL A 80 -13.58 2.63 -1.97
CA VAL A 80 -12.68 1.47 -2.17
C VAL A 80 -12.98 0.76 -3.50
N GLN A 81 -14.25 0.45 -3.77
CA GLN A 81 -14.65 -0.21 -5.02
C GLN A 81 -14.36 0.68 -6.25
N ARG A 82 -14.59 1.99 -6.16
CA ARG A 82 -14.29 2.94 -7.24
C ARG A 82 -12.79 2.97 -7.55
N LEU A 83 -11.94 3.06 -6.52
CA LEU A 83 -10.49 3.08 -6.64
C LEU A 83 -9.94 1.76 -7.19
N MET A 84 -10.47 0.62 -6.72
CA MET A 84 -10.09 -0.69 -7.25
C MET A 84 -10.42 -0.84 -8.73
N ARG A 85 -11.64 -0.45 -9.17
CA ARG A 85 -12.01 -0.46 -10.59
C ARG A 85 -11.08 0.40 -11.42
N SER A 86 -10.83 1.64 -11.00
CA SER A 86 -9.90 2.54 -11.71
C SER A 86 -8.48 1.97 -11.82
N THR A 87 -8.03 1.23 -10.79
CA THR A 87 -6.70 0.60 -10.79
C THR A 87 -6.66 -0.58 -11.77
N LEU A 88 -7.68 -1.43 -11.78
CA LEU A 88 -7.80 -2.57 -12.68
C LEU A 88 -7.88 -2.11 -14.15
N GLU A 89 -8.68 -1.09 -14.44
CA GLU A 89 -8.76 -0.47 -15.78
C GLU A 89 -7.41 0.06 -16.27
N ARG A 90 -6.65 0.72 -15.38
CA ARG A 90 -5.29 1.20 -15.69
C ARG A 90 -4.29 0.07 -15.97
N MET A 91 -4.50 -1.11 -15.40
CA MET A 91 -3.72 -2.32 -15.70
C MET A 91 -4.21 -3.05 -16.97
N GLY A 92 -5.20 -2.48 -17.67
CA GLY A 92 -5.76 -3.04 -18.90
C GLY A 92 -6.79 -4.15 -18.67
N ILE A 93 -7.29 -4.31 -17.44
CA ILE A 93 -8.35 -5.26 -17.11
C ILE A 93 -9.70 -4.60 -17.42
N THR A 94 -10.46 -5.20 -18.33
CA THR A 94 -11.76 -4.65 -18.73
C THR A 94 -12.85 -4.99 -17.69
N PRO A 95 -13.96 -4.24 -17.66
CA PRO A 95 -15.10 -4.57 -16.79
C PRO A 95 -15.62 -6.00 -16.97
N GLU A 96 -15.60 -6.52 -18.21
CA GLU A 96 -16.00 -7.89 -18.50
C GLU A 96 -15.05 -8.92 -17.87
N GLN A 97 -13.75 -8.64 -17.86
CA GLN A 97 -12.74 -9.47 -17.19
C GLN A 97 -12.88 -9.39 -15.66
N MET A 98 -13.27 -8.24 -15.11
CA MET A 98 -13.58 -8.11 -13.68
C MET A 98 -14.78 -8.96 -13.28
N ASP A 99 -15.87 -8.93 -14.05
CA ASP A 99 -17.06 -9.76 -13.80
C ASP A 99 -16.74 -11.25 -13.88
N GLN A 100 -15.84 -11.63 -14.78
CA GLN A 100 -15.38 -13.01 -14.92
C GLN A 100 -14.53 -13.46 -13.73
N MET A 101 -13.59 -12.63 -13.27
CA MET A 101 -12.84 -12.89 -12.03
C MET A 101 -13.75 -12.96 -10.79
N ALA A 102 -14.74 -12.07 -10.69
CA ALA A 102 -15.69 -12.09 -9.57
C ALA A 102 -16.50 -13.39 -9.54
N LYS A 103 -16.97 -13.87 -10.71
CA LYS A 103 -17.63 -15.18 -10.83
C LYS A 103 -16.72 -16.33 -10.42
N GLU A 104 -15.47 -16.34 -10.89
CA GLU A 104 -14.50 -17.38 -10.52
C GLU A 104 -14.19 -17.40 -9.01
N ILE A 105 -14.12 -16.23 -8.36
CA ILE A 105 -13.92 -16.12 -6.91
C ILE A 105 -15.15 -16.66 -6.14
N LEU A 106 -16.36 -16.30 -6.59
CA LEU A 106 -17.62 -16.78 -6.01
C LEU A 106 -17.79 -18.29 -6.17
N ASP A 107 -17.46 -18.84 -7.34
CA ASP A 107 -17.52 -20.27 -7.61
C ASP A 107 -16.51 -21.03 -6.72
N ARG A 108 -15.29 -20.52 -6.56
CA ARG A 108 -14.29 -21.10 -5.63
C ARG A 108 -14.71 -21.00 -4.17
N LEU A 109 -15.35 -19.91 -3.73
CA LEU A 109 -15.90 -19.78 -2.38
C LEU A 109 -17.06 -20.75 -2.12
N ARG A 110 -17.86 -21.02 -3.14
CA ARG A 110 -18.99 -21.97 -3.09
C ARG A 110 -18.52 -23.42 -3.10
N GLU A 111 -17.45 -23.72 -3.83
CA GLU A 111 -16.84 -25.05 -3.90
C GLU A 111 -15.90 -25.34 -2.72
N GLY A 112 -15.30 -24.30 -2.11
CA GLY A 112 -14.29 -24.40 -1.06
C GLY A 112 -14.72 -23.87 0.31
N GLY A 113 -15.89 -24.30 0.82
CA GLY A 113 -16.46 -23.90 2.12
C GLY A 113 -15.65 -24.20 3.39
N GLU A 114 -14.33 -24.41 3.31
CA GLU A 114 -13.39 -24.49 4.44
C GLU A 114 -12.03 -23.85 4.02
N GLY A 115 -11.85 -22.55 4.28
CA GLY A 115 -10.55 -21.89 4.07
C GLY A 115 -10.64 -20.39 3.76
N GLY A 116 -11.00 -19.59 4.76
CA GLY A 116 -11.22 -18.15 4.60
C GLY A 116 -9.97 -17.36 4.18
N LEU A 117 -10.15 -16.46 3.21
CA LEU A 117 -9.61 -15.09 3.11
C LEU A 117 -8.13 -14.85 3.51
N GLY A 118 -7.23 -15.82 3.33
CA GLY A 118 -5.80 -15.69 3.64
C GLY A 118 -4.93 -15.14 2.49
N ASP A 119 -5.44 -15.08 1.26
CA ASP A 119 -4.59 -14.97 0.05
C ASP A 119 -4.65 -13.60 -0.66
N PHE A 120 -5.56 -12.70 -0.26
CA PHE A 120 -5.61 -11.34 -0.83
C PHE A 120 -4.43 -10.43 -0.40
N GLY A 121 -3.54 -10.91 0.46
CA GLY A 121 -2.31 -10.22 0.88
C GLY A 121 -1.16 -10.27 -0.14
N GLN A 122 -1.33 -10.95 -1.29
CA GLN A 122 -0.24 -11.16 -2.26
C GLN A 122 -0.19 -10.13 -3.41
N PHE A 123 -0.88 -9.00 -3.27
CA PHE A 123 -0.79 -7.88 -4.24
C PHE A 123 0.39 -6.92 -3.98
N GLY A 124 1.50 -7.43 -3.47
CA GLY A 124 2.68 -6.63 -3.13
C GLY A 124 3.99 -7.40 -3.13
N GLY A 125 4.61 -7.56 -4.31
CA GLY A 125 6.02 -7.93 -4.41
C GLY A 125 6.40 -8.52 -5.78
N PRO A 126 7.49 -8.06 -6.42
CA PRO A 126 8.02 -8.74 -7.61
C PRO A 126 8.46 -10.15 -7.22
N SER A 127 8.07 -11.11 -8.06
CA SER A 127 8.41 -12.53 -7.98
C SER A 127 9.94 -12.72 -7.87
N GLY A 128 10.40 -13.13 -6.69
CA GLY A 128 11.73 -13.67 -6.45
C GLY A 128 11.71 -15.20 -6.53
N PRO A 129 12.71 -15.86 -7.12
CA PRO A 129 12.71 -17.31 -7.29
C PRO A 129 12.88 -18.02 -5.94
N SER A 130 12.22 -19.17 -5.83
CA SER A 130 12.24 -20.11 -4.71
C SER A 130 13.65 -20.34 -4.18
N GLY A 131 13.87 -20.02 -2.89
CA GLY A 131 15.08 -20.39 -2.18
C GLY A 131 15.18 -21.92 -1.97
N PRO A 132 16.40 -22.50 -1.90
CA PRO A 132 16.58 -23.93 -1.74
C PRO A 132 16.15 -24.43 -0.34
N PRO A 133 15.84 -25.73 -0.19
CA PRO A 133 15.36 -26.29 1.07
C PRO A 133 16.46 -26.29 2.16
N ILE A 134 16.03 -26.02 3.40
CA ILE A 134 16.86 -26.03 4.61
C ILE A 134 17.23 -27.49 4.95
N PRO A 135 18.50 -27.82 5.23
CA PRO A 135 18.90 -29.16 5.67
C PRO A 135 18.40 -29.47 7.10
N PRO A 136 18.16 -30.76 7.44
CA PRO A 136 17.74 -31.14 8.78
C PRO A 136 18.88 -30.88 9.79
N GLY A 137 18.52 -30.35 10.97
CA GLY A 137 19.46 -30.08 12.06
C GLY A 137 20.02 -31.35 12.69
N PRO A 138 21.15 -31.26 13.42
CA PRO A 138 21.80 -32.40 14.03
C PRO A 138 21.07 -32.84 15.31
N ASP A 139 21.11 -34.16 15.56
CA ASP A 139 20.59 -34.86 16.76
C ASP A 139 21.22 -34.37 18.08
#